data_AF-A0A511QWS6-F1
#
_entry.id   AF-A0A511QWS6-F1
#
_cell.length_a   1.000
_cell.length_b   1.000
_cell.length_c   1.000
_cell.angle_alpha   90.00
_cell.angle_beta   90.00
_cell.angle_gamma   90.00
#
_symmetry.space_group_name_H-M   'P 1'
#
loop_
_entity.id
_entity.type
_entity.pdbx_description
1 polymer ?
#
loop_
_entity_poly.entity_id
_entity_poly.type
_entity_poly.pdbx_seq_one_letter_code
_entity_poly.pdbx_strand_id
1 'polypeptide(L)' 'MSIDAFSEHFGQLNDPRQSAKISYPLFDVLFLTICATIAGAEGWNIVA' A
#
# COMPACT_ATOMS: atom_id res chain seq x y z
N MET A 1 -12.75 -13.86 1.43
CA MET A 1 -11.30 -14.20 1.48
C MET A 1 -10.55 -13.00 2.06
N SER A 2 -9.43 -13.19 2.76
CA SER A 2 -8.78 -12.21 3.65
C SER A 2 -8.50 -10.79 3.08
N ILE A 3 -8.65 -10.55 1.77
CA ILE A 3 -8.45 -9.25 1.12
C ILE A 3 -9.75 -8.44 0.97
N ASP A 4 -10.93 -9.06 1.15
CA ASP A 4 -12.21 -8.42 0.81
C ASP A 4 -12.47 -7.16 1.65
N ALA A 5 -12.18 -7.23 2.95
CA ALA A 5 -12.28 -6.07 3.85
C ALA A 5 -11.29 -4.96 3.46
N PHE A 6 -10.08 -5.33 3.03
CA PHE A 6 -9.11 -4.35 2.56
C PHE A 6 -9.59 -3.69 1.26
N SER A 7 -10.13 -4.47 0.32
CA SER A 7 -10.73 -3.96 -0.91
C SER A 7 -11.96 -3.08 -0.67
N GLU A 8 -12.79 -3.41 0.31
CA GLU A 8 -13.96 -2.60 0.69
C GLU A 8 -13.55 -1.21 1.21
N HIS A 9 -12.46 -1.13 2.00
CA HIS A 9 -11.98 0.13 2.56
C HIS A 9 -11.07 0.93 1.60
N PHE A 10 -10.21 0.27 0.85
CA PHE A 10 -9.15 0.93 0.06
C PHE A 10 -9.34 0.82 -1.46
N GLY A 11 -10.26 -0.02 -1.95
CA GLY A 11 -10.42 -0.30 -3.38
C GLY A 11 -11.05 0.83 -4.19
N GLN A 12 -11.73 1.79 -3.54
CA GLN A 12 -12.32 2.97 -4.18
C GLN A 12 -11.47 4.25 -4.02
N LEU A 13 -10.25 4.12 -3.48
CA LEU A 13 -9.37 5.28 -3.33
C LEU A 13 -8.84 5.73 -4.69
N ASN A 14 -9.07 7.00 -5.00
CA ASN A 14 -8.39 7.65 -6.11
C ASN A 14 -6.92 7.84 -5.78
N ASP A 15 -6.06 7.51 -6.73
CA ASP A 15 -4.63 7.69 -6.59
C ASP A 15 -4.25 9.16 -6.87
N PRO A 16 -3.85 9.95 -5.85
CA PRO A 16 -3.49 11.35 -6.05
C PRO A 16 -2.07 11.51 -6.63
N ARG A 17 -1.32 10.41 -6.79
CA ARG A 17 0.06 10.46 -7.27
C ARG A 17 0.08 10.83 -8.75
N GLN A 18 1.13 11.54 -9.16
CA GLN A 18 1.33 11.91 -10.55
C GLN A 18 1.53 10.65 -11.40
N SER A 19 0.73 10.45 -12.44
CA SER A 19 0.73 9.21 -13.24
C SER A 19 2.10 8.85 -13.81
N ALA A 20 2.91 9.85 -14.19
CA ALA A 20 4.27 9.66 -14.68
C ALA A 20 5.27 9.11 -13.63
N LYS A 21 4.90 9.08 -12.35
CA LYS A 21 5.72 8.62 -11.22
C LYS A 21 5.17 7.35 -10.56
N ILE A 22 4.12 6.74 -11.13
CA ILE A 22 3.52 5.53 -10.59
C ILE A 22 4.28 4.33 -11.15
N SER A 23 5.10 3.67 -10.32
CA SER A 23 5.71 2.38 -10.64
C SER A 23 4.83 1.19 -10.22
N TYR A 24 3.99 1.38 -9.20
CA TYR A 24 3.12 0.34 -8.63
C TYR A 24 1.74 0.91 -8.28
N PRO A 25 0.66 0.13 -8.42
CA PRO A 25 -0.69 0.52 -8.02
C PRO A 25 -0.74 0.96 -6.55
N LEU A 26 -1.58 1.95 -6.25
CA LEU A 26 -1.73 2.47 -4.88
C LEU A 26 -2.19 1.37 -3.92
N PHE A 27 -3.10 0.53 -4.39
CA PHE A 27 -3.63 -0.62 -3.65
C PHE A 27 -2.52 -1.54 -3.12
N ASP A 28 -1.59 -1.93 -3.99
CA ASP A 28 -0.48 -2.83 -3.64
C ASP A 28 0.48 -2.18 -2.64
N VAL A 29 0.79 -0.89 -2.84
CA VAL A 29 1.65 -0.14 -1.93
C VAL A 29 1.02 -0.03 -0.54
N LEU A 30 -0.26 0.28 -0.44
CA LEU A 30 -0.98 0.37 0.83
C LEU A 30 -1.02 -0.99 1.54
N PHE A 31 -1.31 -2.06 0.79
CA PHE A 31 -1.37 -3.41 1.34
C PHE A 31 -0.01 -3.81 1.93
N LEU A 32 1.06 -3.64 1.16
CA LEU A 32 2.42 -3.95 1.62
C LEU A 32 2.84 -3.09 2.80
N THR A 33 2.50 -1.80 2.81
CA THR A 33 2.82 -0.90 3.92
C THR A 33 2.18 -1.38 5.22
N ILE A 34 0.90 -1.78 5.17
CA ILE A 34 0.19 -2.27 6.35
C ILE A 34 0.78 -3.60 6.82
N CYS A 35 1.04 -4.54 5.90
CA CYS A 35 1.71 -5.80 6.24
C CYS A 35 3.09 -5.55 6.88
N ALA A 36 3.91 -4.66 6.32
CA ALA A 36 5.21 -4.30 6.87
C ALA A 36 5.10 -3.67 8.25
N THR A 37 4.15 -2.75 8.45
CA THR A 37 3.91 -2.10 9.73
C THR A 37 3.46 -3.11 10.79
N ILE A 38 2.55 -4.02 10.45
CA ILE A 38 2.12 -5.11 11.35
C ILE A 38 3.29 -6.05 11.68
N ALA A 39 4.19 -6.28 10.72
CA ALA A 39 5.40 -7.06 10.91
C ALA A 39 6.50 -6.34 11.73
N GLY A 40 6.25 -5.10 12.19
CA GLY A 40 7.17 -4.34 13.02
C GLY A 40 8.19 -3.50 12.24
N ALA A 41 7.95 -3.22 10.95
CA ALA A 41 8.79 -2.29 10.19
C ALA A 41 8.57 -0.84 10.66
N GLU A 42 9.59 -0.26 11.30
CA GLU A 42 9.57 1.14 11.73
C GLU A 42 10.13 2.05 10.61
N GLY A 43 9.28 2.29 9.60
CA GLY A 43 9.56 3.23 8.52
C GLY A 43 10.25 2.64 7.29
N TRP A 44 10.52 3.52 6.31
CA TRP A 44 10.99 3.16 4.97
C TRP A 44 12.51 3.02 4.87
N ASN A 45 13.20 2.76 5.97
CA ASN A 45 14.62 2.43 5.95
C ASN A 45 14.79 0.99 5.44
N ILE A 46 14.58 0.83 4.13
CA ILE A 46 15.14 -0.27 3.38
C ILE A 46 16.65 -0.10 3.54
N VAL A 47 17.30 -1.08 4.16
CA VAL A 47 18.75 -1.11 4.29
C VAL A 47 19.34 -0.90 2.89
N ALA A 48 20.22 0.09 2.77
CA ALA A 48 20.94 0.43 1.54
C ALA A 48 21.72 -0.75 0.95
#